data_AF-A0A2C9KMJ4-F1
#
_entry.id   AF-A0A2C9KMJ4-F1
#
_cell.length_a   1.000
_cell.length_b   1.000
_cell.length_c   1.000
_cell.angle_alpha   90.00
_cell.angle_beta   90.00
_cell.angle_gamma   90.00
#
_symmetry.space_group_name_H-M   'P 1'
#
loop_
_entity.id
_entity.type
_entity.pdbx_description
1 polymer ?
#
loop_
_entity_poly.entity_id
_entity_poly.type
_entity_poly.pdbx_seq_one_letter_code
_entity_poly.pdbx_strand_id
1 'polypeptide(L)'
;MGNISSPNYPGNYDNNLVVTWLIVTGPGTKIELTFQDVSTECGYDNVQIMDGPSSSDPVIGTLCTLPGVNSLTSTSNALFINFTSDSSVSGRGFILTYMEIAA
;
A
#
# COMPACT_ATOMS: atom_id res chain seq x y z
N MET A 1 -7.64 8.72 10.63
CA MET A 1 -6.20 8.50 10.34
C MET A 1 -5.83 7.12 10.83
N GLY A 2 -5.07 6.37 10.04
CA GLY A 2 -4.51 5.07 10.44
C GLY A 2 -3.19 4.82 9.74
N ASN A 3 -2.58 3.68 10.03
CA ASN A 3 -1.37 3.23 9.37
C ASN A 3 -1.48 1.76 8.95
N ILE A 4 -0.71 1.39 7.94
CA ILE A 4 -0.55 0.03 7.45
C ILE A 4 0.94 -0.20 7.29
N SER A 5 1.43 -1.32 7.80
CA SER A 5 2.82 -1.73 7.60
C SER A 5 2.87 -3.15 7.05
N SER A 6 3.94 -3.46 6.32
CA SER A 6 4.27 -4.84 6.00
C SER A 6 4.44 -5.68 7.28
N PRO A 7 4.24 -7.01 7.21
CA PRO A 7 4.62 -7.91 8.30
C PRO A 7 6.06 -7.65 8.76
N ASN A 8 6.29 -7.78 10.05
CA ASN A 8 7.59 -7.62 10.72
C ASN A 8 8.22 -6.22 10.69
N TYR A 9 7.64 -5.22 10.00
CA TYR A 9 8.19 -3.86 9.94
C TYR A 9 8.48 -3.30 11.35
N PRO A 10 9.66 -2.69 11.61
CA PRO A 10 10.72 -2.32 10.66
C PRO A 10 11.81 -3.40 10.46
N GLY A 11 11.55 -4.65 10.86
CA GLY A 11 12.32 -5.81 10.45
C GLY A 11 11.95 -6.28 9.04
N ASN A 12 12.71 -7.24 8.52
CA ASN A 12 12.46 -7.74 7.18
C ASN A 12 11.14 -8.52 7.08
N TYR A 13 10.40 -8.31 6.00
CA TYR A 13 9.24 -9.14 5.67
C TYR A 13 9.67 -10.55 5.25
N ASP A 14 8.75 -11.51 5.36
CA ASP A 14 9.00 -12.88 4.91
C ASP A 14 8.87 -13.03 3.38
N ASN A 15 9.53 -14.04 2.83
CA ASN A 15 9.38 -14.42 1.42
C ASN A 15 8.03 -15.14 1.18
N ASN A 16 7.56 -15.16 -0.06
CA ASN A 16 6.33 -15.82 -0.51
C ASN A 16 5.05 -15.28 0.15
N LEU A 17 5.00 -13.99 0.45
CA LEU A 17 3.83 -13.35 1.03
C LEU A 17 2.80 -13.00 -0.03
N VAL A 18 1.53 -13.10 0.36
CA VAL A 18 0.39 -12.46 -0.29
C VAL A 18 -0.46 -11.86 0.82
N VAL A 19 -0.33 -10.55 1.05
CA VAL A 19 -1.01 -9.85 2.14
C VAL A 19 -1.83 -8.71 1.55
N THR A 20 -3.08 -8.60 2.01
CA THR A 20 -4.00 -7.59 1.50
C THR A 20 -4.61 -6.77 2.63
N TRP A 21 -4.92 -5.51 2.33
CA TRP A 21 -5.62 -4.61 3.21
C TRP A 21 -6.72 -3.89 2.44
N LEU A 22 -7.89 -3.77 3.07
CA LEU A 22 -8.99 -2.96 2.57
C LEU A 22 -9.18 -1.76 3.52
N ILE A 23 -9.07 -0.56 2.98
CA ILE A 23 -9.38 0.68 3.67
C ILE A 23 -10.74 1.17 3.16
N VAL A 24 -11.67 1.44 4.06
CA VAL A 24 -12.97 2.06 3.73
C VAL A 24 -13.23 3.20 4.72
N THR A 25 -13.57 4.37 4.17
CA THR A 25 -13.93 5.59 4.92
C THR A 25 -15.42 5.94 4.73
N GLY A 26 -15.87 7.06 5.31
CA GLY A 26 -17.26 7.50 5.19
C GLY A 26 -17.74 7.70 3.74
N PRO A 27 -19.03 7.50 3.43
CA PRO A 27 -19.57 7.78 2.09
C PRO A 27 -19.32 9.24 1.68
N GLY A 28 -19.01 9.47 0.39
CA GLY A 28 -18.77 10.82 -0.14
C GLY A 28 -17.43 11.44 0.27
N THR A 29 -16.48 10.61 0.72
CA THR A 29 -15.11 11.02 1.08
C THR A 29 -14.09 10.37 0.14
N LYS A 30 -12.84 10.82 0.24
CA LYS A 30 -11.68 10.20 -0.40
C LYS A 30 -10.65 9.82 0.66
N ILE A 31 -9.68 9.02 0.26
CA ILE A 31 -8.57 8.58 1.08
C ILE A 31 -7.29 9.21 0.51
N GLU A 32 -6.61 10.00 1.33
CA GLU A 32 -5.23 10.37 1.07
C GLU A 32 -4.32 9.33 1.74
N LEU A 33 -3.47 8.68 0.93
CA LEU A 33 -2.48 7.71 1.37
C LEU A 33 -1.09 8.33 1.23
N THR A 34 -0.31 8.31 2.30
CA THR A 34 1.07 8.81 2.33
C THR A 34 2.03 7.66 2.60
N PHE A 35 3.10 7.59 1.81
CA PHE A 35 4.16 6.61 1.95
C PHE A 35 5.27 7.19 2.83
N GLN A 36 5.50 6.56 3.98
CA GLN A 36 6.52 7.02 4.94
C GLN A 36 7.85 6.30 4.70
N ASP A 37 7.79 5.00 4.44
CA ASP A 37 8.94 4.16 4.11
C ASP A 37 8.49 3.04 3.17
N VAL A 38 9.32 2.74 2.17
CA VAL A 38 9.13 1.61 1.25
C VAL A 38 10.51 1.12 0.82
N SER A 39 10.82 -0.12 1.17
CA SER A 39 12.07 -0.80 0.87
C SER A 39 11.78 -2.29 0.65
N THR A 40 11.49 -2.65 -0.61
CA THR A 40 11.28 -4.03 -1.07
C THR A 40 12.20 -4.36 -2.24
N GLU A 41 12.20 -5.61 -2.71
CA GLU A 41 12.99 -6.02 -3.88
C GLU A 41 12.32 -5.58 -5.19
N CYS A 42 12.81 -4.49 -5.79
CA CYS A 42 12.25 -4.00 -7.05
C CYS A 42 12.39 -5.01 -8.20
N GLY A 43 11.28 -5.23 -8.91
CA GLY A 43 11.19 -6.18 -10.03
C GLY A 43 10.67 -7.55 -9.64
N TYR A 44 10.61 -7.86 -8.35
CA TYR A 44 10.17 -9.15 -7.81
C TYR A 44 9.06 -8.98 -6.77
N ASP A 45 9.24 -8.03 -5.85
CA ASP A 45 8.29 -7.69 -4.80
C ASP A 45 7.59 -6.37 -5.09
N ASN A 46 6.30 -6.28 -4.75
CA ASN A 46 5.47 -5.13 -5.12
C ASN A 46 4.37 -4.85 -4.12
N VAL A 47 4.20 -3.56 -3.81
CA VAL A 47 3.04 -3.01 -3.10
C VAL A 47 2.13 -2.34 -4.12
N GLN A 48 1.02 -2.98 -4.46
CA GLN A 48 0.02 -2.45 -5.38
C GLN A 48 -1.09 -1.75 -4.61
N ILE A 49 -1.51 -0.59 -5.11
CA ILE A 49 -2.64 0.19 -4.59
C ILE A 49 -3.71 0.28 -5.68
N MET A 50 -4.91 -0.18 -5.36
CA MET A 50 -6.08 -0.18 -6.24
C MET A 50 -7.13 0.81 -5.74
N ASP A 51 -7.69 1.57 -6.67
CA ASP A 51 -8.67 2.63 -6.42
C ASP A 51 -10.09 2.07 -6.33
N GLY A 52 -10.34 1.30 -5.28
CA GLY A 52 -11.63 0.67 -5.02
C GLY A 52 -11.53 -0.42 -3.94
N PRO A 53 -12.63 -1.15 -3.69
CA PRO A 53 -12.71 -2.11 -2.60
C PRO A 53 -12.10 -3.49 -2.90
N SER A 54 -11.56 -3.74 -4.09
CA SER A 54 -11.15 -5.07 -4.54
C SER A 54 -9.86 -5.07 -5.36
N SER A 55 -9.29 -6.27 -5.53
CA SER A 55 -8.12 -6.48 -6.39
C SER A 55 -8.38 -6.35 -7.89
N SER A 56 -9.65 -6.25 -8.31
CA SER A 56 -10.04 -6.01 -9.70
C SER A 56 -10.17 -4.52 -10.05
N ASP A 57 -10.10 -3.63 -9.05
CA ASP A 57 -10.20 -2.19 -9.27
C ASP A 57 -8.90 -1.61 -9.87
N PRO A 58 -8.96 -0.43 -10.51
CA PRO A 58 -7.81 0.15 -11.21
C PRO A 58 -6.60 0.35 -10.30
N VAL A 59 -5.42 -0.11 -10.74
CA VAL A 59 -4.16 0.14 -10.05
C VAL A 59 -3.77 1.61 -10.23
N ILE A 60 -3.63 2.34 -9.13
CA ILE A 60 -3.21 3.76 -9.10
C ILE A 60 -1.81 3.96 -8.51
N GLY A 61 -1.20 2.88 -7.98
CA GLY A 61 0.18 2.89 -7.51
C GLY A 61 0.79 1.50 -7.50
N THR A 62 2.06 1.40 -7.83
CA THR A 62 2.88 0.20 -7.60
C THR A 62 4.23 0.65 -7.08
N LEU A 63 4.58 0.20 -5.88
CA LEU A 63 5.77 0.65 -5.16
C LEU A 63 6.71 -0.53 -4.89
N CYS A 64 7.99 -0.25 -4.93
CA CYS A 64 9.05 -1.12 -4.39
C CYS A 64 10.14 -0.31 -3.65
N THR A 65 10.27 0.97 -3.98
CA THR A 65 10.98 1.99 -3.19
C THR A 65 10.09 3.19 -2.92
N LEU A 66 10.54 4.06 -2.01
CA LEU A 66 9.87 5.32 -1.74
C LEU A 66 9.94 6.24 -2.98
N PRO A 67 8.79 6.61 -3.58
CA PRO A 67 8.75 7.49 -4.75
C PRO A 67 9.04 8.95 -4.38
N GLY A 68 9.38 9.77 -5.37
CA GLY A 68 9.59 11.22 -5.18
C GLY A 68 8.32 11.99 -4.79
N VAL A 69 7.16 11.55 -5.28
CA VAL A 69 5.85 11.99 -4.80
C VAL A 69 5.33 10.92 -3.84
N ASN A 70 5.35 11.23 -2.54
CA ASN A 70 5.11 10.27 -1.48
C ASN A 70 3.64 10.19 -1.03
N SER A 71 2.69 10.62 -1.86
CA SER A 71 1.27 10.47 -1.58
C SER A 71 0.45 10.16 -2.83
N LEU A 72 -0.70 9.54 -2.62
CA LEU A 72 -1.76 9.39 -3.61
C LEU A 72 -3.12 9.68 -2.98
N THR A 73 -4.08 10.02 -3.81
CA THR A 73 -5.47 10.24 -3.39
C THR A 73 -6.38 9.33 -4.20
N SER A 74 -7.25 8.59 -3.53
CA SER A 74 -8.28 7.77 -4.17
C SER A 74 -9.36 8.63 -4.84
N THR A 75 -10.10 8.05 -5.77
CA THR A 75 -11.30 8.69 -6.33
C THR A 75 -12.57 8.38 -5.54
N SER A 76 -12.51 7.33 -4.70
CA SER A 76 -13.63 6.86 -3.87
C SER A 76 -13.26 6.79 -2.38
N ASN A 77 -14.20 6.38 -1.54
CA ASN A 77 -13.97 6.13 -0.11
C ASN A 77 -13.34 4.77 0.17
N ALA A 78 -12.77 4.10 -0.84
CA ALA A 78 -12.15 2.78 -0.70
C ALA A 78 -10.79 2.71 -1.40
N LEU A 79 -9.85 2.01 -0.75
CA LEU A 79 -8.58 1.59 -1.33
C LEU A 79 -8.33 0.14 -0.97
N PHE A 80 -7.83 -0.63 -1.93
CA PHE A 80 -7.35 -1.99 -1.71
C PHE A 80 -5.84 -2.02 -1.93
N ILE A 81 -5.10 -2.57 -0.98
CA ILE A 81 -3.65 -2.67 -1.04
C ILE A 81 -3.28 -4.15 -1.08
N ASN A 82 -2.40 -4.53 -2.00
CA ASN A 82 -1.87 -5.87 -2.12
C ASN A 82 -0.34 -5.83 -2.07
N PHE A 83 0.25 -6.58 -1.14
CA PHE A 83 1.68 -6.79 -1.05
C PHE A 83 2.00 -8.25 -1.38
N THR A 84 2.86 -8.45 -2.37
CA THR A 84 3.39 -9.75 -2.74
C THR A 84 4.90 -9.77 -2.69
N SER A 85 5.47 -10.89 -2.20
CA SER A 85 6.91 -11.15 -2.24
C SER A 85 7.25 -12.50 -2.88
N ASP A 86 8.41 -12.56 -3.53
CA ASP A 86 8.92 -13.75 -4.20
C ASP A 86 9.60 -14.73 -3.22
N SER A 87 10.26 -15.77 -3.71
CA SER A 87 10.87 -16.81 -2.87
C SER A 87 12.15 -16.39 -2.10
N SER A 88 12.71 -15.22 -2.38
CA SER A 88 14.01 -14.76 -1.87
C SER A 88 14.04 -13.25 -1.61
N VAL A 89 15.20 -12.76 -1.13
CA VAL A 89 15.53 -11.33 -0.97
C VAL A 89 14.42 -10.47 -0.34
N SER A 90 14.43 -10.39 0.99
CA SER A 90 13.55 -9.48 1.73
C SER A 90 14.20 -8.11 1.98
N GLY A 91 13.41 -7.04 1.92
CA GLY A 91 13.76 -5.73 2.44
C GLY A 91 13.10 -5.41 3.78
N ARG A 92 13.27 -4.17 4.25
CA ARG A 92 12.66 -3.66 5.49
C ARG A 92 11.14 -3.58 5.42
N GLY A 93 10.58 -3.60 4.20
CA GLY A 93 9.16 -3.51 3.94
C GLY A 93 8.68 -2.08 3.84
N PHE A 94 7.48 -1.79 4.34
CA PHE A 94 6.87 -0.47 4.19
C PHE A 94 6.03 -0.07 5.40
N ILE A 95 5.86 1.24 5.54
CA ILE A 95 4.81 1.83 6.38
C ILE A 95 4.12 2.97 5.63
N LEU A 96 2.80 2.88 5.56
CA LEU A 96 1.91 3.84 4.92
C LEU A 96 0.98 4.42 5.97
N THR A 97 0.61 5.69 5.82
CA THR A 97 -0.43 6.33 6.63
C THR A 97 -1.57 6.75 5.74
N TYR A 98 -2.81 6.69 6.24
CA TYR A 98 -3.98 7.11 5.49
C TYR A 98 -4.88 8.02 6.31
N MET A 99 -5.55 8.94 5.64
CA MET A 99 -6.57 9.79 6.22
C MET A 99 -7.77 9.98 5.30
N GLU A 100 -8.93 10.12 5.93
CA GLU A 100 -10.16 10.52 5.26
C GLU A 100 -10.10 12.01 4.96
N ILE A 101 -10.43 12.39 3.72
CA ILE A 101 -10.54 13.78 3.27
C ILE A 101 -11.89 14.00 2.59
N ALA A 102 -12.35 15.25 2.55
CA ALA A 102 -13.54 15.61 1.77
C ALA A 102 -13.28 15.35 0.26
N ALA A 103 -14.32 14.88 -0.44
CA ALA A 103 -14.26 14.59 -1.87
C ALA A 103 -14.21 15.85 -2.74
#